data_AF-A0A800KJZ2-F1
#
_entry.id   AF-A0A800KJZ2-F1
#
_cell.length_a   1.000
_cell.length_b   1.000
_cell.length_c   1.000
_cell.angle_alpha   90.00
_cell.angle_beta   90.00
_cell.angle_gamma   90.00
#
_symmetry.space_group_name_H-M   'P 1'
#
loop_
_entity.id
_entity.type
_entity.pdbx_description
1 polymer ?
#
loop_
_entity_poly.entity_id
_entity_poly.type
_entity_poly.pdbx_seq_one_letter_code
_entity_poly.pdbx_strand_id
1 'polypeptide(L)'
;MSASLLPRPRHFARTHWFLGLLVLTACGSQSGDPQGAAAAEAIEPIAAAAPSRSDDPRVVQARKALDLGRADLARALVPQAVGVAGDEGPLLEARLAALTGNHLAALAHLERARREAPGDPRVYATAAEIHAAKGNLAEADTEIKRGVEAGGATAPELARARGVQLICSPGQARHGLTLLLRALESDADLPYLDRPLGQAHMLVAKEEIGAGDLTAALTSVRQSLAHDPEELDTRRLEVEVLMGLGEWGEGIANMEALLLEGLPLEAELAGYYKNAAFWAVTHEQRELGVKHYLRALQLGFPRAELGHGLSVLRAEAEDLAARGAESLDAGEEGAARELFDRALVCDPESLLANNFLGNLHNASGNFEGAVACWNLVVDLARTEGLELPEAVHIKLAQAQGLGLGDFEQARETLEAYLVLEPTGRWVDQTRRLIADLPAARESESIQEGSEGEGDGRP
;
A
#
# COMPACT_ATOMS: atom_id res chain seq x y z
N MET A 1 -45.88 -9.07 27.32
CA MET A 1 -44.70 -9.96 27.21
C MET A 1 -44.38 -10.14 25.73
N SER A 2 -43.59 -9.21 25.18
CA SER A 2 -43.16 -9.23 23.78
C SER A 2 -41.78 -8.59 23.75
N ALA A 3 -40.74 -9.38 23.48
CA ALA A 3 -39.37 -8.92 23.38
C ALA A 3 -38.91 -9.08 21.93
N SER A 4 -38.56 -7.94 21.33
CA SER A 4 -38.08 -7.81 19.96
C SER A 4 -36.63 -8.28 19.82
N LEU A 5 -36.38 -8.96 18.69
CA LEU A 5 -35.07 -9.42 18.22
C LEU A 5 -34.29 -8.26 17.59
N LEU A 6 -33.06 -8.06 18.02
CA LEU A 6 -32.02 -7.31 17.29
C LEU A 6 -30.85 -8.26 16.96
N PRO A 7 -30.23 -8.17 15.76
CA PRO A 7 -29.08 -8.98 15.42
C PRO A 7 -27.78 -8.38 15.97
N ARG A 8 -26.87 -9.26 16.43
CA ARG A 8 -25.53 -8.93 16.92
C ARG A 8 -24.57 -8.57 15.78
N PRO A 9 -23.60 -7.65 15.99
CA PRO A 9 -22.52 -7.41 15.04
C PRO A 9 -21.46 -8.52 15.09
N ARG A 10 -20.86 -8.81 13.92
CA ARG A 10 -19.75 -9.75 13.75
C ARG A 10 -18.44 -9.07 14.17
N HIS A 11 -17.72 -9.70 15.10
CA HIS A 11 -16.37 -9.32 15.49
C HIS A 11 -15.38 -9.60 14.35
N PHE A 12 -14.68 -8.57 13.87
CA PHE A 12 -13.44 -8.72 13.10
C PHE A 12 -12.29 -8.95 14.09
N ALA A 13 -11.54 -10.04 13.89
CA ALA A 13 -10.37 -10.40 14.67
C ALA A 13 -9.21 -9.44 14.34
N ARG A 14 -8.75 -8.73 15.37
CA ARG A 14 -7.49 -7.98 15.37
C ARG A 14 -6.33 -8.98 15.52
N THR A 15 -5.50 -9.14 14.49
CA THR A 15 -4.19 -9.78 14.63
C THR A 15 -3.15 -8.71 14.96
N HIS A 16 -2.73 -8.72 16.23
CA HIS A 16 -1.63 -7.92 16.75
C HIS A 16 -0.30 -8.35 16.12
N TRP A 17 0.43 -7.39 15.56
CA TRP A 17 1.87 -7.50 15.30
C TRP A 17 2.60 -7.45 16.65
N PHE A 18 3.34 -8.52 16.97
CA PHE A 18 4.28 -8.54 18.09
C PHE A 18 5.71 -8.48 17.56
N LEU A 19 6.42 -7.40 17.91
CA LEU A 19 7.87 -7.35 17.94
C LEU A 19 8.39 -8.46 18.87
N GLY A 20 9.32 -9.27 18.37
CA GLY A 20 10.03 -10.28 19.13
C GLY A 20 11.50 -10.32 18.73
N LEU A 21 12.28 -9.41 19.32
CA LEU A 21 13.73 -9.42 19.32
C LEU A 21 14.21 -10.69 20.06
N LEU A 22 14.94 -11.59 19.38
CA LEU A 22 15.64 -12.70 20.03
C LEU A 22 17.06 -12.78 19.47
N VAL A 23 17.98 -12.12 20.18
CA VAL A 23 19.41 -12.32 20.07
C VAL A 23 19.75 -13.65 20.72
N LEU A 24 20.30 -14.59 19.95
CA LEU A 24 20.99 -15.76 20.49
C LEU A 24 22.39 -15.83 19.89
N THR A 25 23.34 -15.47 20.74
CA THR A 25 24.77 -15.79 20.64
C THR A 25 24.99 -17.29 20.75
N ALA A 26 25.71 -17.89 19.80
CA ALA A 26 26.35 -19.18 19.99
C ALA A 26 27.73 -19.19 19.32
N CYS A 27 28.76 -18.83 20.10
CA CYS A 27 30.13 -19.25 19.86
C CYS A 27 30.26 -20.72 20.29
N GLY A 28 30.86 -21.55 19.44
CA GLY A 28 31.10 -22.96 19.75
C GLY A 28 31.99 -23.62 18.71
N SER A 29 33.28 -23.29 18.76
CA SER A 29 34.37 -23.92 18.03
C SER A 29 34.43 -25.44 18.22
N GLN A 30 34.61 -26.20 17.16
CA GLN A 30 35.35 -27.46 17.21
C GLN A 30 35.95 -27.80 15.85
N SER A 31 37.27 -27.56 15.78
CA SER A 31 38.20 -28.03 14.77
C SER A 31 38.38 -29.55 14.88
N GLY A 32 38.23 -30.25 13.75
CA GLY A 32 38.58 -31.65 13.62
C GLY A 32 38.92 -31.96 12.17
N ASP A 33 40.20 -31.86 11.82
CA ASP A 33 40.76 -32.50 10.63
C ASP A 33 40.63 -34.02 10.74
N PRO A 34 40.35 -34.71 9.62
CA PRO A 34 41.08 -35.92 9.35
C PRO A 34 41.74 -35.88 7.96
N GLN A 35 43.06 -35.98 8.01
CA GLN A 35 43.93 -36.42 6.93
C GLN A 35 43.48 -37.79 6.41
N GLY A 36 43.40 -37.94 5.09
CA GLY A 36 43.09 -39.22 4.45
C GLY A 36 42.84 -39.13 2.95
N ALA A 37 43.65 -38.37 2.21
CA ALA A 37 43.59 -38.34 0.75
C ALA A 37 44.23 -39.62 0.17
N ALA A 38 43.41 -40.64 -0.06
CA ALA A 38 43.74 -41.71 -0.98
C ALA A 38 43.53 -41.19 -2.42
N ALA A 39 44.54 -41.39 -3.26
CA ALA A 39 44.55 -40.99 -4.66
C ALA A 39 43.37 -41.63 -5.41
N ALA A 40 42.39 -40.81 -5.77
CA ALA A 40 41.37 -41.16 -6.74
C ALA A 40 41.96 -40.98 -8.14
N GLU A 41 42.11 -42.09 -8.85
CA GLU A 41 42.45 -42.11 -10.27
C GLU A 41 41.48 -41.21 -11.04
N ALA A 42 42.05 -40.26 -11.79
CA ALA A 42 41.32 -39.34 -12.63
C ALA A 42 40.67 -40.12 -13.79
N ILE A 43 39.39 -40.44 -13.64
CA ILE A 43 38.52 -40.80 -14.76
C ILE A 43 38.29 -39.50 -15.53
N GLU A 44 38.84 -39.42 -16.74
CA GLU A 44 38.55 -38.30 -17.65
C GLU A 44 37.03 -38.18 -17.84
N PRO A 45 36.44 -36.99 -17.62
CA PRO A 45 35.02 -36.81 -17.79
C PRO A 45 34.68 -36.96 -19.27
N ILE A 46 33.94 -38.01 -19.60
CA ILE A 46 33.24 -38.11 -20.88
C ILE A 46 32.35 -36.88 -20.95
N ALA A 47 32.71 -35.92 -21.81
CA ALA A 47 31.90 -34.75 -22.08
C ALA A 47 30.57 -35.24 -22.70
N ALA A 48 29.54 -35.36 -21.87
CA ALA A 48 28.20 -35.66 -22.32
C ALA A 48 27.80 -34.57 -23.31
N ALA A 49 27.45 -34.97 -24.54
CA ALA A 49 26.93 -34.05 -25.55
C ALA A 49 25.71 -33.34 -24.96
N ALA A 50 25.71 -32.01 -24.99
CA ALA A 50 24.62 -31.20 -24.46
C ALA A 50 23.29 -31.69 -25.09
N PRO A 51 22.27 -32.00 -24.28
CA PRO A 51 21.01 -32.52 -24.81
C PRO A 51 20.38 -31.50 -25.77
N SER A 52 20.00 -31.93 -26.98
CA SER A 52 19.41 -31.03 -27.96
C SER A 52 18.08 -30.48 -27.44
N ARG A 53 17.96 -29.15 -27.37
CA ARG A 53 16.72 -28.45 -27.00
C ARG A 53 15.91 -28.16 -28.25
N SER A 54 14.59 -28.34 -28.15
CA SER A 54 13.69 -27.89 -29.23
C SER A 54 13.59 -26.37 -29.23
N ASP A 55 13.77 -25.77 -30.41
CA ASP A 55 13.58 -24.35 -30.68
C ASP A 55 12.16 -24.03 -31.21
N ASP A 56 11.26 -25.03 -31.22
CA ASP A 56 9.87 -24.81 -31.63
C ASP A 56 9.25 -23.71 -30.75
N PRO A 57 8.64 -22.66 -31.33
CA PRO A 57 8.10 -21.54 -30.57
C PRO A 57 7.11 -21.96 -29.47
N ARG A 58 6.36 -23.05 -29.68
CA ARG A 58 5.41 -23.57 -28.68
C ARG A 58 6.14 -24.11 -27.46
N VAL A 59 7.26 -24.78 -27.66
CA VAL A 59 8.10 -25.30 -26.57
C VAL A 59 8.74 -24.15 -25.81
N VAL A 60 9.32 -23.18 -26.52
CA VAL A 60 9.92 -21.98 -25.92
C VAL A 60 8.89 -21.22 -25.06
N GLN A 61 7.68 -21.00 -25.59
CA GLN A 61 6.61 -20.34 -24.84
C GLN A 61 6.15 -21.16 -23.63
N ALA A 62 6.02 -22.49 -23.76
CA ALA A 62 5.68 -23.36 -22.65
C ALA A 62 6.74 -23.34 -21.54
N ARG A 63 8.03 -23.38 -21.91
CA ARG A 63 9.15 -23.24 -20.96
C ARG A 63 9.06 -21.93 -20.19
N LYS A 64 8.87 -20.81 -20.88
CA LYS A 64 8.77 -19.48 -20.24
C LYS A 64 7.56 -19.38 -19.30
N ALA A 65 6.41 -19.92 -19.69
CA ALA A 65 5.23 -19.96 -18.82
C ALA A 65 5.44 -20.80 -17.57
N LEU A 66 6.12 -21.94 -17.69
CA LEU A 66 6.48 -22.82 -16.56
C LEU A 66 7.54 -22.18 -15.65
N ASP A 67 8.55 -21.52 -16.23
CA ASP A 67 9.62 -20.83 -15.49
C ASP A 67 9.02 -19.76 -14.59
N LEU A 68 8.23 -18.83 -15.15
CA LEU A 68 7.57 -17.75 -14.41
C LEU A 68 6.39 -18.23 -13.53
N GLY A 69 6.11 -19.53 -13.45
CA GLY A 69 5.03 -20.06 -12.62
C GLY A 69 3.61 -19.65 -13.06
N ARG A 70 3.42 -19.26 -14.33
CA ARG A 70 2.13 -18.82 -14.90
C ARG A 70 1.24 -20.03 -15.19
N ALA A 71 0.62 -20.58 -14.15
CA ALA A 71 -0.12 -21.86 -14.21
C ALA A 71 -1.21 -21.90 -15.28
N ASP A 72 -1.99 -20.82 -15.45
CA ASP A 72 -3.05 -20.75 -16.47
C ASP A 72 -2.49 -20.81 -17.89
N LEU A 73 -1.44 -20.03 -18.15
CA LEU A 73 -0.77 -20.00 -19.44
C LEU A 73 -0.08 -21.35 -19.74
N ALA A 74 0.60 -21.91 -18.74
CA ALA A 74 1.25 -23.22 -18.86
C ALA A 74 0.25 -24.34 -19.16
N ARG A 75 -0.95 -24.33 -18.53
CA ARG A 75 -2.04 -25.27 -18.82
C ARG A 75 -2.49 -25.23 -20.28
N ALA A 76 -2.49 -24.05 -20.89
CA ALA A 76 -2.87 -23.89 -22.29
C ALA A 76 -1.75 -24.29 -23.27
N LEU A 77 -0.49 -23.97 -22.94
CA LEU A 77 0.64 -24.11 -23.87
C LEU A 77 1.27 -25.50 -23.86
N VAL A 78 1.45 -26.12 -22.68
CA VAL A 78 2.17 -27.40 -22.55
C VAL A 78 1.54 -28.52 -23.42
N PRO A 79 0.21 -28.72 -23.47
CA PRO A 79 -0.38 -29.75 -24.34
C PRO A 79 -0.07 -29.59 -25.83
N GLN A 80 0.18 -28.35 -26.28
CA GLN A 80 0.50 -28.04 -27.68
C GLN A 80 2.00 -28.24 -27.99
N ALA A 81 2.84 -28.22 -26.96
CA ALA A 81 4.29 -28.31 -27.04
C ALA A 81 4.80 -29.76 -26.91
N VAL A 82 4.17 -30.60 -26.08
CA VAL A 82 4.66 -31.95 -25.73
C VAL A 82 4.94 -32.82 -26.96
N GLY A 83 4.06 -32.78 -27.97
CA GLY A 83 4.22 -33.59 -29.19
C GLY A 83 5.42 -33.23 -30.06
N VAL A 84 5.99 -32.03 -29.89
CA VAL A 84 7.14 -31.52 -30.66
C VAL A 84 8.36 -31.22 -29.78
N ALA A 85 8.26 -31.47 -28.47
CA ALA A 85 9.34 -31.29 -27.49
C ALA A 85 10.32 -32.48 -27.45
N GLY A 86 10.00 -33.59 -28.13
CA GLY A 86 10.81 -34.81 -28.07
C GLY A 86 10.90 -35.33 -26.64
N ASP A 87 12.13 -35.63 -26.20
CA ASP A 87 12.41 -36.19 -24.87
C ASP A 87 12.10 -35.22 -23.71
N GLU A 88 11.93 -33.92 -23.99
CA GLU A 88 11.52 -32.94 -22.98
C GLU A 88 10.00 -32.98 -22.71
N GLY A 89 9.20 -33.58 -23.61
CA GLY A 89 7.74 -33.62 -23.49
C GLY A 89 7.25 -34.05 -22.09
N PRO A 90 7.67 -35.22 -21.59
CA PRO A 90 7.34 -35.65 -20.23
C PRO A 90 7.82 -34.70 -19.13
N LEU A 91 8.92 -33.96 -19.32
CA LEU A 91 9.43 -33.01 -18.33
C LEU A 91 8.56 -31.74 -18.27
N LEU A 92 8.05 -31.27 -19.41
CA LEU A 92 7.07 -30.18 -19.45
C LEU A 92 5.78 -30.57 -18.71
N GLU A 93 5.29 -31.79 -18.94
CA GLU A 93 4.12 -32.34 -18.23
C GLU A 93 4.38 -32.45 -16.73
N ALA A 94 5.56 -32.93 -16.33
CA ALA A 94 5.94 -33.05 -14.92
C ALA A 94 5.95 -31.70 -14.20
N ARG A 95 6.53 -30.66 -14.83
CA ARG A 95 6.56 -29.30 -14.30
C ARG A 95 5.17 -28.69 -14.20
N LEU A 96 4.32 -28.87 -15.23
CA LEU A 96 2.93 -28.42 -15.18
C LEU A 96 2.14 -29.10 -14.06
N ALA A 97 2.29 -30.42 -13.92
CA ALA A 97 1.64 -31.20 -12.88
C ALA A 97 2.10 -30.73 -11.49
N ALA A 98 3.38 -30.45 -11.30
CA ALA A 98 3.89 -29.90 -10.04
C ALA A 98 3.34 -28.49 -9.76
N LEU A 99 3.36 -27.60 -10.75
CA LEU A 99 2.84 -26.23 -10.64
C LEU A 99 1.34 -26.18 -10.31
N THR A 100 0.57 -27.17 -10.79
CA THR A 100 -0.87 -27.29 -10.54
C THR A 100 -1.21 -28.12 -9.29
N GLY A 101 -0.20 -28.55 -8.52
CA GLY A 101 -0.37 -29.32 -7.29
C GLY A 101 -0.66 -30.82 -7.48
N ASN A 102 -0.65 -31.32 -8.72
CA ASN A 102 -0.84 -32.75 -9.00
C ASN A 102 0.49 -33.52 -8.91
N HIS A 103 0.93 -33.78 -7.68
CA HIS A 103 2.22 -34.42 -7.42
C HIS A 103 2.34 -35.85 -7.96
N LEU A 104 1.25 -36.63 -7.90
CA LEU A 104 1.25 -38.00 -8.41
C LEU A 104 1.47 -38.04 -9.92
N ALA A 105 0.82 -37.14 -10.67
CA ALA A 105 1.07 -37.01 -12.09
C ALA A 105 2.51 -36.58 -12.37
N ALA A 106 3.03 -35.60 -11.62
CA ALA A 106 4.41 -35.14 -11.79
C ALA A 106 5.43 -36.29 -11.67
N LEU A 107 5.29 -37.13 -10.64
CA LEU A 107 6.15 -38.32 -10.46
C LEU A 107 5.96 -39.34 -11.59
N ALA A 108 4.73 -39.57 -12.05
CA ALA A 108 4.48 -40.51 -13.15
C ALA A 108 5.14 -40.06 -14.47
N HIS A 109 5.10 -38.75 -14.78
CA HIS A 109 5.79 -38.18 -15.94
C HIS A 109 7.32 -38.25 -15.79
N LEU A 110 7.87 -38.04 -14.58
CA LEU A 110 9.30 -38.20 -14.32
C LEU A 110 9.78 -39.65 -14.49
N GLU A 111 9.04 -40.63 -13.97
CA GLU A 111 9.38 -42.05 -14.16
C GLU A 111 9.23 -42.51 -15.61
N ARG A 112 8.36 -41.85 -16.39
CA ARG A 112 8.32 -42.04 -17.84
C ARG A 112 9.59 -41.47 -18.50
N ALA A 113 9.94 -40.22 -18.19
CA ALA A 113 11.13 -39.56 -18.72
C ALA A 113 12.41 -40.36 -18.42
N ARG A 114 12.54 -40.88 -17.19
CA ARG A 114 13.69 -41.70 -16.75
C ARG A 114 13.81 -43.02 -17.52
N ARG A 115 12.68 -43.62 -17.95
CA ARG A 115 12.69 -44.83 -18.79
C ARG A 115 13.05 -44.52 -20.24
N GLU A 116 12.61 -43.38 -20.75
CA GLU A 116 12.85 -42.96 -22.14
C GLU A 116 14.28 -42.44 -22.33
N ALA A 117 14.83 -41.69 -21.37
CA ALA A 117 16.15 -41.09 -21.43
C ALA A 117 16.88 -41.17 -20.05
N PRO A 118 17.39 -42.35 -19.65
CA PRO A 118 17.99 -42.56 -18.32
C PRO A 118 19.30 -41.80 -18.09
N GLY A 119 20.02 -41.41 -19.15
CA GLY A 119 21.25 -40.63 -19.06
C GLY A 119 21.05 -39.11 -19.16
N ASP A 120 19.81 -38.65 -19.28
CA ASP A 120 19.53 -37.23 -19.49
C ASP A 120 19.51 -36.46 -18.15
N PRO A 121 20.45 -35.52 -17.93
CA PRO A 121 20.52 -34.74 -16.69
C PRO A 121 19.26 -33.91 -16.43
N ARG A 122 18.49 -33.54 -17.47
CA ARG A 122 17.25 -32.76 -17.35
C ARG A 122 16.20 -33.48 -16.51
N VAL A 123 16.16 -34.81 -16.57
CA VAL A 123 15.21 -35.64 -15.82
C VAL A 123 15.44 -35.49 -14.32
N TYR A 124 16.68 -35.68 -13.90
CA TYR A 124 17.09 -35.62 -12.49
C TYR A 124 17.04 -34.20 -11.94
N ALA A 125 17.46 -33.20 -12.73
CA ALA A 125 17.33 -31.80 -12.37
C ALA A 125 15.86 -31.41 -12.11
N THR A 126 14.96 -31.80 -13.02
CA THR A 126 13.52 -31.53 -12.89
C THR A 126 12.93 -32.23 -11.67
N ALA A 127 13.30 -33.47 -11.39
CA ALA A 127 12.88 -34.18 -10.18
C ALA A 127 13.37 -33.48 -8.91
N ALA A 128 14.64 -33.11 -8.86
CA ALA A 128 15.25 -32.44 -7.72
C ALA A 128 14.58 -31.08 -7.42
N GLU A 129 14.29 -30.28 -8.43
CA GLU A 129 13.59 -29.00 -8.28
C GLU A 129 12.17 -29.16 -7.75
N ILE A 130 11.43 -30.16 -8.25
CA ILE A 130 10.08 -30.47 -7.76
C ILE A 130 10.14 -30.92 -6.29
N HIS A 131 11.16 -31.68 -5.90
CA HIS A 131 11.37 -32.05 -4.50
C HIS A 131 11.75 -30.84 -3.63
N ALA A 132 12.67 -30.00 -4.10
CA ALA A 132 13.11 -28.79 -3.38
C ALA A 132 11.96 -27.81 -3.15
N ALA A 133 11.13 -27.56 -4.18
CA ALA A 133 9.96 -26.69 -4.07
C ALA A 133 8.92 -27.18 -3.06
N LYS A 134 8.91 -28.49 -2.74
CA LYS A 134 8.06 -29.08 -1.71
C LYS A 134 8.68 -29.10 -0.31
N GLY A 135 9.92 -28.64 -0.16
CA GLY A 135 10.70 -28.73 1.08
C GLY A 135 11.38 -30.08 1.30
N ASN A 136 11.34 -31.00 0.32
CA ASN A 136 11.97 -32.32 0.40
C ASN A 136 13.44 -32.23 -0.04
N LEU A 137 14.24 -31.51 0.75
CA LEU A 137 15.63 -31.17 0.39
C LEU A 137 16.57 -32.38 0.32
N ALA A 138 16.30 -33.43 1.09
CA ALA A 138 17.11 -34.66 1.09
C ALA A 138 16.85 -35.51 -0.17
N GLU A 139 15.61 -35.60 -0.60
CA GLU A 139 15.23 -36.25 -1.86
C GLU A 139 15.77 -35.46 -3.05
N ALA A 140 15.74 -34.12 -3.00
CA ALA A 140 16.35 -33.28 -4.03
C ALA A 140 17.87 -33.54 -4.16
N ASP A 141 18.59 -33.62 -3.04
CA ASP A 141 20.01 -33.99 -3.02
C ASP A 141 20.27 -35.38 -3.63
N THR A 142 19.39 -36.33 -3.32
CA THR A 142 19.47 -37.71 -3.83
C THR A 142 19.28 -37.75 -5.35
N GLU A 143 18.30 -37.01 -5.88
CA GLU A 143 18.07 -36.94 -7.33
C GLU A 143 19.23 -36.24 -8.05
N ILE A 144 19.82 -35.19 -7.48
CA ILE A 144 21.01 -34.54 -8.05
C ILE A 144 22.19 -35.53 -8.13
N LYS A 145 22.45 -36.29 -7.06
CA LYS A 145 23.51 -37.33 -7.04
C LYS A 145 23.29 -38.38 -8.11
N ARG A 146 22.06 -38.87 -8.27
CA ARG A 146 21.69 -39.81 -9.35
C ARG A 146 21.92 -39.21 -10.73
N GLY A 147 21.60 -37.94 -10.92
CA GLY A 147 21.86 -37.22 -12.17
C GLY A 147 23.35 -37.12 -12.49
N VAL A 148 24.18 -36.84 -11.49
CA VAL A 148 25.64 -36.81 -11.65
C VAL A 148 26.19 -38.18 -12.05
N GLU A 149 25.70 -39.25 -11.43
CA GLU A 149 26.08 -40.63 -11.76
C GLU A 149 25.62 -41.05 -13.17
N ALA A 150 24.46 -40.58 -13.63
CA ALA A 150 23.87 -40.98 -14.90
C ALA A 150 24.33 -40.15 -16.12
N GLY A 151 24.49 -38.84 -15.94
CA GLY A 151 24.72 -37.86 -17.03
C GLY A 151 26.00 -37.03 -16.90
N GLY A 152 26.78 -37.22 -15.83
CA GLY A 152 28.02 -36.50 -15.56
C GLY A 152 27.85 -35.21 -14.74
N ALA A 153 28.90 -34.86 -13.97
CA ALA A 153 28.86 -33.78 -12.99
C ALA A 153 28.79 -32.35 -13.58
N THR A 154 29.09 -32.21 -14.87
CA THR A 154 29.26 -30.91 -15.54
C THR A 154 27.99 -30.38 -16.21
N ALA A 155 26.85 -31.07 -16.07
CA ALA A 155 25.60 -30.66 -16.69
C ALA A 155 25.05 -29.37 -16.04
N PRO A 156 24.79 -28.30 -16.82
CA PRO A 156 24.31 -27.03 -16.28
C PRO A 156 22.93 -27.16 -15.60
N GLU A 157 22.09 -28.11 -16.04
CA GLU A 157 20.80 -28.40 -15.41
C GLU A 157 20.94 -28.91 -13.97
N LEU A 158 21.98 -29.71 -13.68
CA LEU A 158 22.24 -30.21 -12.33
C LEU A 158 22.81 -29.10 -11.43
N ALA A 159 23.65 -28.23 -11.98
CA ALA A 159 24.12 -27.03 -11.27
C ALA A 159 22.95 -26.09 -10.93
N ARG A 160 22.02 -25.89 -11.87
CA ARG A 160 20.78 -25.14 -11.66
C ARG A 160 19.91 -25.78 -10.58
N ALA A 161 19.67 -27.10 -10.65
CA ALA A 161 18.89 -27.81 -9.64
C ALA A 161 19.51 -27.72 -8.24
N ARG A 162 20.84 -27.79 -8.14
CA ARG A 162 21.57 -27.57 -6.89
C ARG A 162 21.39 -26.13 -6.39
N GLY A 163 21.47 -25.14 -7.28
CA GLY A 163 21.15 -23.75 -6.97
C GLY A 163 19.75 -23.58 -6.38
N VAL A 164 18.74 -24.18 -7.03
CA VAL A 164 17.33 -24.19 -6.55
C VAL A 164 17.22 -24.84 -5.17
N GLN A 165 17.87 -25.99 -4.96
CA GLN A 165 17.86 -26.65 -3.64
C GLN A 165 18.45 -25.75 -2.53
N LEU A 166 19.54 -25.03 -2.83
CA LEU A 166 20.19 -24.15 -1.86
C LEU A 166 19.34 -22.92 -1.54
N ILE A 167 18.67 -22.30 -2.52
CA ILE A 167 17.78 -21.16 -2.20
C ILE A 167 16.54 -21.59 -1.39
N CYS A 168 16.11 -22.84 -1.51
CA CYS A 168 15.09 -23.43 -0.63
C CYS A 168 15.62 -23.78 0.77
N SER A 169 16.93 -23.69 1.00
CA SER A 169 17.57 -23.98 2.29
C SER A 169 17.82 -22.69 3.08
N PRO A 170 17.45 -22.61 4.38
CA PRO A 170 17.64 -21.40 5.17
C PRO A 170 19.10 -20.93 5.20
N GLY A 171 19.32 -19.63 4.92
CA GLY A 171 20.64 -18.99 4.97
C GLY A 171 21.62 -19.39 3.87
N GLN A 172 21.15 -20.02 2.78
CA GLN A 172 21.99 -20.47 1.67
C GLN A 172 21.69 -19.74 0.36
N ALA A 173 20.99 -18.59 0.42
CA ALA A 173 20.56 -17.85 -0.77
C ALA A 173 21.75 -17.41 -1.64
N ARG A 174 22.82 -16.85 -1.06
CA ARG A 174 24.03 -16.43 -1.81
C ARG A 174 24.75 -17.60 -2.49
N HIS A 175 24.84 -18.75 -1.82
CA HIS A 175 25.44 -19.94 -2.41
C HIS A 175 24.58 -20.46 -3.56
N GLY A 176 23.26 -20.48 -3.38
CA GLY A 176 22.32 -20.83 -4.44
C GLY A 176 22.44 -19.91 -5.65
N LEU A 177 22.44 -18.60 -5.44
CA LEU A 177 22.65 -17.59 -6.48
C LEU A 177 23.95 -17.83 -7.26
N THR A 178 25.06 -18.08 -6.55
CA THR A 178 26.36 -18.35 -7.17
C THR A 178 26.30 -19.55 -8.11
N LEU A 179 25.60 -20.63 -7.73
CA LEU A 179 25.46 -21.80 -8.60
C LEU A 179 24.53 -21.56 -9.80
N LEU A 180 23.46 -20.78 -9.61
CA LEU A 180 22.57 -20.41 -10.71
C LEU A 180 23.29 -19.54 -11.75
N LEU A 181 24.07 -18.55 -11.31
CA LEU A 181 24.88 -17.72 -12.20
C LEU A 181 25.93 -18.55 -12.96
N ARG A 182 26.60 -19.51 -12.29
CA ARG A 182 27.53 -20.43 -12.96
C ARG A 182 26.84 -21.34 -13.98
N ALA A 183 25.61 -21.77 -13.70
CA ALA A 183 24.82 -22.55 -14.65
C ALA A 183 24.51 -21.72 -15.90
N LEU A 184 24.15 -20.44 -15.72
CA LEU A 184 23.93 -19.48 -16.80
C LEU A 184 25.21 -19.16 -17.59
N GLU A 185 26.34 -19.00 -16.92
CA GLU A 185 27.65 -18.78 -17.57
C GLU A 185 28.07 -19.98 -18.42
N SER A 186 27.73 -21.19 -17.96
CA SER A 186 28.02 -22.43 -18.69
C SER A 186 27.11 -22.61 -19.90
N ASP A 187 25.90 -22.07 -19.84
CA ASP A 187 24.87 -22.18 -20.86
C ASP A 187 23.90 -20.99 -20.80
N ALA A 188 24.12 -20.03 -21.70
CA ALA A 188 23.39 -18.76 -21.72
C ALA A 188 21.90 -18.94 -22.07
N ASP A 189 21.53 -20.04 -22.73
CA ASP A 189 20.17 -20.36 -23.15
C ASP A 189 19.53 -21.44 -22.26
N LEU A 190 20.08 -21.67 -21.06
CA LEU A 190 19.56 -22.65 -20.11
C LEU A 190 18.16 -22.25 -19.63
N PRO A 191 17.12 -23.07 -19.88
CA PRO A 191 15.76 -22.72 -19.47
C PRO A 191 15.55 -22.87 -17.96
N TYR A 192 14.46 -22.28 -17.47
CA TYR A 192 14.01 -22.38 -16.08
C TYR A 192 14.97 -21.74 -15.08
N LEU A 193 15.55 -20.60 -15.47
CA LEU A 193 16.48 -19.83 -14.66
C LEU A 193 15.90 -18.49 -14.19
N ASP A 194 14.93 -17.92 -14.90
CA ASP A 194 14.46 -16.57 -14.58
C ASP A 194 13.84 -16.53 -13.18
N ARG A 195 12.91 -17.43 -12.89
CA ARG A 195 12.27 -17.46 -11.57
C ARG A 195 13.27 -17.84 -10.45
N PRO A 196 14.12 -18.87 -10.59
CA PRO A 196 15.15 -19.15 -9.59
C PRO A 196 16.13 -17.99 -9.35
N LEU A 197 16.62 -17.33 -10.39
CA LEU A 197 17.53 -16.17 -10.25
C LEU A 197 16.80 -15.00 -9.59
N GLY A 198 15.58 -14.70 -10.04
CA GLY A 198 14.71 -13.71 -9.41
C GLY A 198 14.53 -13.96 -7.91
N GLN A 199 14.16 -15.18 -7.54
CA GLN A 199 14.00 -15.58 -6.14
C GLN A 199 15.31 -15.52 -5.35
N ALA A 200 16.42 -15.97 -5.93
CA ALA A 200 17.73 -15.95 -5.28
C ALA A 200 18.15 -14.52 -4.96
N HIS A 201 18.03 -13.60 -5.92
CA HIS A 201 18.31 -12.18 -5.74
C HIS A 201 17.39 -11.54 -4.68
N MET A 202 16.09 -11.85 -4.68
CA MET A 202 15.16 -11.36 -3.65
C MET A 202 15.56 -11.85 -2.25
N LEU A 203 15.96 -13.12 -2.10
CA LEU A 203 16.40 -13.67 -0.81
C LEU A 203 17.71 -13.05 -0.34
N VAL A 204 18.66 -12.82 -1.26
CA VAL A 204 19.90 -12.10 -0.97
C VAL A 204 19.62 -10.66 -0.53
N ALA A 205 18.67 -9.96 -1.18
CA ALA A 205 18.25 -8.63 -0.75
C ALA A 205 17.70 -8.64 0.69
N LYS A 206 16.91 -9.66 1.06
CA LYS A 206 16.41 -9.80 2.44
C LYS A 206 17.53 -10.03 3.46
N GLU A 207 18.57 -10.80 3.10
CA GLU A 207 19.77 -10.94 3.94
C GLU A 207 20.51 -9.60 4.10
N GLU A 208 20.59 -8.79 3.03
CA GLU A 208 21.25 -7.48 3.01
C GLU A 208 20.52 -6.45 3.86
N ILE A 209 19.18 -6.42 3.78
CA ILE A 209 18.33 -5.61 4.67
C ILE A 209 18.57 -6.01 6.14
N GLY A 210 18.62 -7.31 6.43
CA GLY A 210 18.92 -7.82 7.77
C GLY A 210 20.31 -7.41 8.29
N ALA A 211 21.28 -7.22 7.38
CA ALA A 211 22.60 -6.70 7.69
C ALA A 211 22.67 -5.16 7.75
N GLY A 212 21.59 -4.45 7.36
CA GLY A 212 21.52 -3.00 7.30
C GLY A 212 22.11 -2.37 6.04
N ASP A 213 22.46 -3.16 5.02
CA ASP A 213 22.99 -2.67 3.74
C ASP A 213 21.87 -2.50 2.71
N LEU A 214 21.15 -1.38 2.83
CA LEU A 214 20.03 -1.07 1.95
C LEU A 214 20.44 -0.80 0.50
N THR A 215 21.67 -0.32 0.27
CA THR A 215 22.19 -0.04 -1.09
C THR A 215 22.46 -1.34 -1.85
N ALA A 216 23.10 -2.31 -1.19
CA ALA A 216 23.25 -3.64 -1.75
C ALA A 216 21.89 -4.30 -1.98
N ALA A 217 20.98 -4.18 -0.99
CA ALA A 217 19.64 -4.72 -1.11
C ALA A 217 18.88 -4.16 -2.33
N LEU A 218 18.94 -2.85 -2.58
CA LEU A 218 18.29 -2.25 -3.75
C LEU A 218 18.84 -2.81 -5.07
N THR A 219 20.16 -3.04 -5.12
CA THR A 219 20.80 -3.65 -6.30
C THR A 219 20.28 -5.07 -6.51
N SER A 220 20.24 -5.87 -5.45
CA SER A 220 19.70 -7.24 -5.49
C SER A 220 18.22 -7.27 -5.85
N VAL A 221 17.40 -6.36 -5.33
CA VAL A 221 15.97 -6.24 -5.70
C VAL A 221 15.80 -5.93 -7.19
N ARG A 222 16.56 -4.98 -7.72
CA ARG A 222 16.50 -4.63 -9.16
C ARG A 222 16.96 -5.77 -10.05
N GLN A 223 17.97 -6.54 -9.61
CA GLN A 223 18.38 -7.77 -10.30
C GLN A 223 17.26 -8.82 -10.28
N SER A 224 16.52 -8.94 -9.17
CA SER A 224 15.37 -9.82 -9.10
C SER A 224 14.27 -9.43 -10.09
N LEU A 225 13.90 -8.14 -10.14
CA LEU A 225 12.89 -7.60 -11.06
C LEU A 225 13.31 -7.67 -12.54
N ALA A 226 14.61 -7.69 -12.84
CA ALA A 226 15.09 -7.89 -14.20
C ALA A 226 14.71 -9.27 -14.76
N HIS A 227 14.53 -10.28 -13.90
CA HIS A 227 14.10 -11.62 -14.28
C HIS A 227 12.58 -11.79 -14.26
N ASP A 228 11.91 -11.22 -13.25
CA ASP A 228 10.45 -11.24 -13.14
C ASP A 228 9.90 -9.84 -12.74
N PRO A 229 9.60 -8.98 -13.72
CA PRO A 229 9.12 -7.62 -13.45
C PRO A 229 7.73 -7.56 -12.81
N GLU A 230 6.96 -8.64 -12.86
CA GLU A 230 5.58 -8.71 -12.34
C GLU A 230 5.50 -9.31 -10.93
N GLU A 231 6.62 -9.80 -10.36
CA GLU A 231 6.64 -10.43 -9.04
C GLU A 231 6.36 -9.41 -7.93
N LEU A 232 5.13 -9.47 -7.40
CA LEU A 232 4.58 -8.47 -6.49
C LEU A 232 5.40 -8.31 -5.21
N ASP A 233 5.84 -9.42 -4.60
CA ASP A 233 6.60 -9.37 -3.35
C ASP A 233 7.92 -8.63 -3.54
N THR A 234 8.58 -8.80 -4.69
CA THR A 234 9.81 -8.10 -5.03
C THR A 234 9.57 -6.62 -5.29
N ARG A 235 8.49 -6.25 -6.00
CA ARG A 235 8.13 -4.85 -6.24
C ARG A 235 7.81 -4.11 -4.92
N ARG A 236 7.12 -4.77 -3.99
CA ARG A 236 6.87 -4.21 -2.65
C ARG A 236 8.15 -4.07 -1.84
N LEU A 237 9.04 -5.07 -1.91
CA LEU A 237 10.36 -4.99 -1.27
C LEU A 237 11.20 -3.84 -1.83
N GLU A 238 11.11 -3.55 -3.14
CA GLU A 238 11.77 -2.37 -3.73
C GLU A 238 11.31 -1.08 -3.09
N VAL A 239 9.99 -0.90 -2.95
CA VAL A 239 9.42 0.26 -2.27
C VAL A 239 9.96 0.35 -0.84
N GLU A 240 9.92 -0.72 -0.06
CA GLU A 240 10.43 -0.72 1.31
C GLU A 240 11.90 -0.30 1.39
N VAL A 241 12.75 -0.80 0.49
CA VAL A 241 14.17 -0.46 0.43
C VAL A 241 14.37 1.01 0.03
N LEU A 242 13.65 1.49 -0.99
CA LEU A 242 13.70 2.90 -1.42
C LEU A 242 13.28 3.83 -0.27
N MET A 243 12.22 3.48 0.47
CA MET A 243 11.80 4.25 1.64
C MET A 243 12.86 4.25 2.75
N GLY A 244 13.51 3.11 3.00
CA GLY A 244 14.60 2.99 3.96
C GLY A 244 15.83 3.82 3.57
N LEU A 245 16.11 3.98 2.27
CA LEU A 245 17.17 4.83 1.74
C LEU A 245 16.80 6.33 1.73
N GLY A 246 15.52 6.67 1.97
CA GLY A 246 15.02 8.04 1.88
C GLY A 246 14.71 8.49 0.44
N GLU A 247 14.68 7.56 -0.51
CA GLU A 247 14.30 7.80 -1.92
C GLU A 247 12.77 7.84 -2.06
N TRP A 248 12.14 8.76 -1.32
CA TRP A 248 10.68 8.86 -1.18
C TRP A 248 9.94 9.01 -2.51
N GLY A 249 10.53 9.76 -3.45
CA GLY A 249 9.91 10.05 -4.75
C GLY A 249 9.72 8.78 -5.59
N GLU A 250 10.78 7.99 -5.75
CA GLU A 250 10.74 6.73 -6.51
C GLU A 250 9.87 5.69 -5.78
N GLY A 251 10.04 5.55 -4.45
CA GLY A 251 9.26 4.60 -3.65
C GLY A 251 7.75 4.86 -3.71
N ILE A 252 7.34 6.13 -3.59
CA ILE A 252 5.91 6.51 -3.71
C ILE A 252 5.39 6.26 -5.11
N ALA A 253 6.14 6.64 -6.16
CA ALA A 253 5.70 6.43 -7.54
C ALA A 253 5.50 4.93 -7.85
N ASN A 254 6.40 4.07 -7.37
CA ASN A 254 6.29 2.62 -7.53
C ASN A 254 5.07 2.07 -6.79
N MET A 255 4.76 2.57 -5.59
CA MET A 255 3.57 2.18 -4.85
C MET A 255 2.27 2.69 -5.49
N GLU A 256 2.25 3.91 -6.05
CA GLU A 256 1.11 4.41 -6.83
C GLU A 256 0.84 3.57 -8.07
N ALA A 257 1.88 3.08 -8.76
CA ALA A 257 1.74 2.16 -9.88
C ALA A 257 1.05 0.85 -9.45
N LEU A 258 1.45 0.28 -8.31
CA LEU A 258 0.80 -0.91 -7.74
C LEU A 258 -0.67 -0.67 -7.38
N LEU A 259 -1.01 0.51 -6.84
CA LEU A 259 -2.39 0.89 -6.56
C LEU A 259 -3.22 1.02 -7.84
N LEU A 260 -2.65 1.60 -8.90
CA LEU A 260 -3.30 1.72 -10.23
C LEU A 260 -3.59 0.36 -10.87
N GLU A 261 -2.79 -0.67 -10.56
CA GLU A 261 -3.03 -2.06 -10.96
C GLU A 261 -4.20 -2.72 -10.19
N GLY A 262 -4.81 -2.01 -9.23
CA GLY A 262 -5.98 -2.46 -8.47
C GLY A 262 -5.64 -3.18 -7.17
N LEU A 263 -4.40 -3.07 -6.69
CA LEU A 263 -3.98 -3.65 -5.41
C LEU A 263 -4.44 -2.76 -4.24
N PRO A 264 -5.01 -3.32 -3.17
CA PRO A 264 -5.58 -2.55 -2.05
C PRO A 264 -4.47 -2.04 -1.10
N LEU A 265 -3.71 -1.05 -1.56
CA LEU A 265 -2.50 -0.53 -0.89
C LEU A 265 -2.66 0.91 -0.39
N GLU A 266 -3.89 1.44 -0.34
CA GLU A 266 -4.18 2.84 0.02
C GLU A 266 -3.65 3.19 1.41
N ALA A 267 -3.88 2.33 2.41
CA ALA A 267 -3.47 2.58 3.78
C ALA A 267 -1.93 2.60 3.93
N GLU A 268 -1.22 1.72 3.22
CA GLU A 268 0.24 1.65 3.21
C GLU A 268 0.83 2.90 2.54
N LEU A 269 0.31 3.25 1.37
CA LEU A 269 0.68 4.46 0.62
C LEU A 269 0.39 5.74 1.41
N ALA A 270 -0.71 5.80 2.15
CA ALA A 270 -1.04 6.94 3.00
C ALA A 270 0.00 7.15 4.10
N GLY A 271 0.46 6.07 4.74
CA GLY A 271 1.55 6.10 5.73
C GLY A 271 2.87 6.58 5.12
N TYR A 272 3.17 6.16 3.91
CA TYR A 272 4.33 6.61 3.15
C TYR A 272 4.29 8.10 2.81
N TYR A 273 3.16 8.62 2.32
CA TYR A 273 3.00 10.05 2.13
C TYR A 273 3.16 10.84 3.43
N LYS A 274 2.63 10.34 4.57
CA LYS A 274 2.81 10.99 5.87
C LYS A 274 4.30 11.04 6.29
N ASN A 275 5.08 10.01 5.99
CA ASN A 275 6.51 9.98 6.32
C ASN A 275 7.34 10.85 5.36
N ALA A 276 7.06 10.80 4.06
CA ALA A 276 7.66 11.68 3.06
C ALA A 276 7.36 13.16 3.35
N ALA A 277 6.13 13.47 3.79
CA ALA A 277 5.75 14.80 4.22
C ALA A 277 6.61 15.30 5.39
N PHE A 278 6.77 14.46 6.42
CA PHE A 278 7.61 14.78 7.57
C PHE A 278 9.06 15.02 7.15
N TRP A 279 9.61 14.16 6.30
CA TRP A 279 10.97 14.32 5.76
C TRP A 279 11.11 15.62 4.97
N ALA A 280 10.16 15.94 4.08
CA ALA A 280 10.20 17.16 3.28
C ALA A 280 10.18 18.43 4.16
N VAL A 281 9.33 18.45 5.20
CA VAL A 281 9.27 19.59 6.14
C VAL A 281 10.58 19.77 6.91
N THR A 282 11.21 18.69 7.39
CA THR A 282 12.47 18.79 8.13
C THR A 282 13.66 19.21 7.26
N HIS A 283 13.53 19.11 5.94
CA HIS A 283 14.51 19.56 4.94
C HIS A 283 14.10 20.87 4.27
N GLU A 284 13.27 21.68 4.93
CA GLU A 284 12.84 23.01 4.46
C GLU A 284 12.03 23.02 3.15
N GLN A 285 11.56 21.85 2.69
CA GLN A 285 10.70 21.71 1.51
C GLN A 285 9.22 21.76 1.91
N ARG A 286 8.81 22.86 2.55
CA ARG A 286 7.47 23.01 3.15
C ARG A 286 6.34 22.74 2.17
N GLU A 287 6.39 23.29 0.96
CA GLU A 287 5.34 23.11 -0.05
C GLU A 287 5.14 21.64 -0.44
N LEU A 288 6.25 20.90 -0.60
CA LEU A 288 6.21 19.48 -0.89
C LEU A 288 5.65 18.70 0.30
N GLY A 289 6.04 19.07 1.51
CA GLY A 289 5.51 18.52 2.75
C GLY A 289 3.99 18.66 2.87
N VAL A 290 3.46 19.86 2.61
CA VAL A 290 2.00 20.12 2.57
C VAL A 290 1.32 19.22 1.54
N LYS A 291 1.84 19.16 0.31
CA LYS A 291 1.29 18.30 -0.76
C LYS A 291 1.20 16.84 -0.31
N HIS A 292 2.26 16.33 0.31
CA HIS A 292 2.29 14.94 0.80
C HIS A 292 1.33 14.71 1.98
N TYR A 293 1.21 15.63 2.94
CA TYR A 293 0.22 15.50 4.02
C TYR A 293 -1.21 15.48 3.49
N LEU A 294 -1.55 16.38 2.56
CA LEU A 294 -2.88 16.40 1.94
C LEU A 294 -3.15 15.11 1.16
N ARG A 295 -2.16 14.58 0.44
CA ARG A 295 -2.29 13.30 -0.26
C ARG A 295 -2.50 12.13 0.70
N ALA A 296 -1.82 12.10 1.84
CA ALA A 296 -2.06 11.11 2.89
C ALA A 296 -3.53 11.16 3.38
N LEU A 297 -4.07 12.35 3.64
CA LEU A 297 -5.47 12.53 4.05
C LEU A 297 -6.46 12.05 2.97
N GLN A 298 -6.19 12.35 1.69
CA GLN A 298 -7.03 11.89 0.57
C GLN A 298 -7.08 10.36 0.46
N LEU A 299 -5.99 9.67 0.83
CA LEU A 299 -5.92 8.22 0.89
C LEU A 299 -6.50 7.62 2.18
N GLY A 300 -7.13 8.45 3.02
CA GLY A 300 -7.80 8.02 4.24
C GLY A 300 -6.92 7.99 5.48
N PHE A 301 -5.72 8.60 5.46
CA PHE A 301 -4.92 8.72 6.67
C PHE A 301 -5.68 9.56 7.72
N PRO A 302 -5.79 9.10 8.99
CA PRO A 302 -6.53 9.86 9.99
C PRO A 302 -5.87 11.21 10.30
N ARG A 303 -6.62 12.31 10.18
CA ARG A 303 -6.12 13.67 10.47
C ARG A 303 -5.55 13.80 11.88
N ALA A 304 -6.16 13.13 12.86
CA ALA A 304 -5.71 13.11 14.25
C ALA A 304 -4.34 12.44 14.44
N GLU A 305 -3.92 11.57 13.52
CA GLU A 305 -2.65 10.84 13.59
C GLU A 305 -1.50 11.56 12.88
N LEU A 306 -1.74 12.73 12.26
CA LEU A 306 -0.69 13.50 11.58
C LEU A 306 0.35 14.08 12.56
N GLY A 307 0.02 14.21 13.84
CA GLY A 307 0.91 14.78 14.86
C GLY A 307 1.37 16.20 14.48
N HIS A 308 2.69 16.42 14.43
CA HIS A 308 3.27 17.70 13.98
C HIS A 308 2.84 18.10 12.55
N GLY A 309 2.41 17.15 11.71
CA GLY A 309 1.88 17.49 10.38
C GLY A 309 0.63 18.37 10.44
N LEU A 310 -0.18 18.26 11.51
CA LEU A 310 -1.36 19.10 11.68
C LEU A 310 -1.01 20.56 11.91
N SER A 311 0.05 20.86 12.68
CA SER A 311 0.49 22.25 12.87
C SER A 311 1.07 22.84 11.59
N VAL A 312 1.76 22.03 10.77
CA VAL A 312 2.23 22.45 9.45
C VAL A 312 1.05 22.83 8.54
N LEU A 313 0.00 22.01 8.49
CA LEU A 313 -1.20 22.30 7.71
C LEU A 313 -1.96 23.52 8.23
N ARG A 314 -2.05 23.71 9.55
CA ARG A 314 -2.67 24.90 10.16
C ARG A 314 -1.91 26.18 9.81
N ALA A 315 -0.59 26.18 9.95
CA ALA A 315 0.24 27.32 9.57
C ALA A 315 0.16 27.61 8.05
N GLU A 316 -0.03 26.58 7.21
CA GLU A 316 -0.25 26.78 5.76
C GLU A 316 -1.63 27.40 5.50
N ALA A 317 -2.66 26.94 6.20
CA ALA A 317 -4.00 27.52 6.11
C ALA A 317 -3.99 29.00 6.53
N GLU A 318 -3.28 29.36 7.60
CA GLU A 318 -3.12 30.74 8.04
C GLU A 318 -2.44 31.62 6.99
N ASP A 319 -1.33 31.16 6.38
CA ASP A 319 -0.64 31.90 5.31
C ASP A 319 -1.54 32.11 4.08
N LEU A 320 -2.21 31.03 3.63
CA LEU A 320 -3.12 31.09 2.50
C LEU A 320 -4.28 32.06 2.77
N ALA A 321 -4.83 32.04 3.97
CA ALA A 321 -5.94 32.90 4.33
C ALA A 321 -5.50 34.36 4.54
N ALA A 322 -4.29 34.62 5.03
CA ALA A 322 -3.72 35.97 5.08
C ALA A 322 -3.55 36.55 3.66
N ARG A 323 -2.98 35.78 2.73
CA ARG A 323 -2.86 36.17 1.32
C ARG A 323 -4.22 36.36 0.64
N GLY A 324 -5.20 35.54 1.02
CA GLY A 324 -6.58 35.70 0.56
C GLY A 324 -7.18 37.04 0.99
N ALA A 325 -6.92 37.46 2.23
CA ALA A 325 -7.34 38.78 2.72
C ALA A 325 -6.66 39.92 1.97
N GLU A 326 -5.35 39.82 1.68
CA GLU A 326 -4.64 40.80 0.86
C GLU A 326 -5.24 40.91 -0.56
N SER A 327 -5.60 39.79 -1.18
CA SER A 327 -6.31 39.78 -2.47
C SER A 327 -7.70 40.42 -2.39
N LEU A 328 -8.44 40.25 -1.28
CA LEU A 328 -9.70 40.96 -1.08
C LEU A 328 -9.51 42.47 -0.99
N ASP A 329 -8.51 42.92 -0.25
CA ASP A 329 -8.19 44.34 -0.12
C ASP A 329 -7.78 44.96 -1.46
N ALA A 330 -7.21 44.15 -2.36
CA ALA A 330 -6.91 44.53 -3.75
C ALA A 330 -8.12 44.48 -4.70
N GLY A 331 -9.29 44.01 -4.24
CA GLY A 331 -10.51 43.86 -5.04
C GLY A 331 -10.54 42.60 -5.92
N GLU A 332 -9.62 41.65 -5.71
CA GLU A 332 -9.49 40.41 -6.46
C GLU A 332 -10.30 39.27 -5.82
N GLU A 333 -11.63 39.42 -5.76
CA GLU A 333 -12.51 38.48 -5.04
C GLU A 333 -12.38 37.01 -5.47
N GLY A 334 -12.15 36.75 -6.77
CA GLY A 334 -11.97 35.41 -7.30
C GLY A 334 -10.69 34.73 -6.79
N ALA A 335 -9.57 35.47 -6.78
CA ALA A 335 -8.30 34.97 -6.28
C ALA A 335 -8.34 34.74 -4.76
N ALA A 336 -8.99 35.66 -4.03
CA ALA A 336 -9.19 35.51 -2.60
C ALA A 336 -10.00 34.25 -2.26
N ARG A 337 -11.09 34.00 -2.97
CA ARG A 337 -11.92 32.79 -2.76
C ARG A 337 -11.10 31.51 -2.95
N GLU A 338 -10.31 31.43 -4.03
CA GLU A 338 -9.46 30.26 -4.27
C GLU A 338 -8.45 30.04 -3.13
N LEU A 339 -7.87 31.11 -2.60
CA LEU A 339 -6.93 31.04 -1.47
C LEU A 339 -7.61 30.56 -0.19
N PHE A 340 -8.82 31.04 0.12
CA PHE A 340 -9.58 30.56 1.28
C PHE A 340 -10.02 29.10 1.13
N ASP A 341 -10.47 28.69 -0.07
CA ASP A 341 -10.83 27.30 -0.33
C ASP A 341 -9.63 26.37 -0.11
N ARG A 342 -8.45 26.77 -0.59
CA ARG A 342 -7.19 26.05 -0.33
C ARG A 342 -6.80 26.04 1.15
N ALA A 343 -7.04 27.14 1.86
CA ALA A 343 -6.83 27.21 3.31
C ALA A 343 -7.71 26.18 4.04
N LEU A 344 -8.99 26.06 3.65
CA LEU A 344 -9.92 25.09 4.24
C LEU A 344 -9.60 23.64 3.88
N VAL A 345 -8.97 23.38 2.74
CA VAL A 345 -8.41 22.04 2.43
C VAL A 345 -7.30 21.68 3.42
N CYS A 346 -6.45 22.65 3.79
CA CYS A 346 -5.38 22.44 4.76
C CYS A 346 -5.93 22.33 6.18
N ASP A 347 -6.80 23.25 6.57
CA ASP A 347 -7.47 23.29 7.86
C ASP A 347 -8.95 23.65 7.75
N PRO A 348 -9.85 22.65 7.78
CA PRO A 348 -11.29 22.89 7.70
C PRO A 348 -11.83 23.76 8.84
N GLU A 349 -11.14 23.78 9.98
CA GLU A 349 -11.50 24.54 11.18
C GLU A 349 -10.85 25.94 11.23
N SER A 350 -10.21 26.38 10.12
CA SER A 350 -9.57 27.70 10.08
C SER A 350 -10.59 28.82 10.28
N LEU A 351 -10.53 29.47 11.45
CA LEU A 351 -11.44 30.57 11.80
C LEU A 351 -11.32 31.74 10.83
N LEU A 352 -10.09 32.06 10.41
CA LEU A 352 -9.81 33.19 9.54
C LEU A 352 -10.37 32.95 8.13
N ALA A 353 -10.10 31.77 7.54
CA ALA A 353 -10.62 31.43 6.22
C ALA A 353 -12.16 31.35 6.21
N ASN A 354 -12.78 30.74 7.23
CA ASN A 354 -14.24 30.68 7.34
C ASN A 354 -14.86 32.08 7.54
N ASN A 355 -14.26 32.96 8.34
CA ASN A 355 -14.78 34.32 8.51
C ASN A 355 -14.77 35.11 7.19
N PHE A 356 -13.68 35.03 6.42
CA PHE A 356 -13.58 35.73 5.14
C PHE A 356 -14.48 35.12 4.06
N LEU A 357 -14.59 33.79 3.97
CA LEU A 357 -15.57 33.16 3.08
C LEU A 357 -17.00 33.53 3.45
N GLY A 358 -17.32 33.59 4.75
CA GLY A 358 -18.63 34.07 5.21
C GLY A 358 -18.92 35.50 4.75
N ASN A 359 -17.93 36.41 4.83
CA ASN A 359 -18.06 37.77 4.30
C ASN A 359 -18.31 37.77 2.78
N LEU A 360 -17.57 36.95 2.02
CA LEU A 360 -17.74 36.82 0.57
C LEU A 360 -19.12 36.27 0.18
N HIS A 361 -19.58 35.24 0.89
CA HIS A 361 -20.91 34.66 0.69
C HIS A 361 -22.02 35.69 0.97
N ASN A 362 -21.89 36.45 2.06
CA ASN A 362 -22.83 37.50 2.41
C ASN A 362 -22.86 38.63 1.38
N ALA A 363 -21.68 39.04 0.89
CA ALA A 363 -21.58 40.06 -0.16
C ALA A 363 -22.21 39.61 -1.48
N SER A 364 -22.14 38.31 -1.82
CA SER A 364 -22.79 37.76 -3.00
C SER A 364 -24.26 37.36 -2.78
N GLY A 365 -24.85 37.70 -1.63
CA GLY A 365 -26.25 37.35 -1.28
C GLY A 365 -26.50 35.87 -0.99
N ASN A 366 -25.45 35.05 -0.87
CA ASN A 366 -25.54 33.66 -0.46
C ASN A 366 -25.55 33.59 1.08
N PHE A 367 -26.68 33.94 1.68
CA PHE A 367 -26.82 33.98 3.13
C PHE A 367 -26.71 32.60 3.79
N GLU A 368 -27.14 31.53 3.12
CA GLU A 368 -26.99 30.16 3.62
C GLU A 368 -25.51 29.79 3.81
N GLY A 369 -24.67 30.05 2.80
CA GLY A 369 -23.23 29.83 2.89
C GLY A 369 -22.56 30.69 3.95
N ALA A 370 -22.97 31.95 4.09
CA ALA A 370 -22.45 32.86 5.11
C ALA A 370 -22.75 32.36 6.53
N VAL A 371 -24.00 31.94 6.76
CA VAL A 371 -24.44 31.36 8.04
C VAL A 371 -23.66 30.09 8.37
N ALA A 372 -23.45 29.19 7.39
CA ALA A 372 -22.69 27.96 7.61
C ALA A 372 -21.25 28.25 8.06
N CYS A 373 -20.54 29.16 7.38
CA CYS A 373 -19.18 29.54 7.73
C CYS A 373 -19.09 30.20 9.11
N TRP A 374 -19.96 31.19 9.39
CA TRP A 374 -19.90 31.92 10.67
C TRP A 374 -20.39 31.11 11.86
N ASN A 375 -21.33 30.18 11.68
CA ASN A 375 -21.70 29.21 12.72
C ASN A 375 -20.48 28.41 13.17
N LEU A 376 -19.71 27.85 12.21
CA LEU A 376 -18.49 27.11 12.52
C LEU A 376 -17.48 27.98 13.32
N VAL A 377 -17.28 29.24 12.90
CA VAL A 377 -16.38 30.17 13.59
C VAL A 377 -16.84 30.44 15.03
N VAL A 378 -18.12 30.72 15.25
CA VAL A 378 -18.69 31.01 16.57
C VAL A 378 -18.64 29.78 17.48
N ASP A 379 -18.98 28.61 16.96
CA ASP A 379 -19.00 27.37 17.74
C ASP A 379 -17.59 26.91 18.12
N LEU A 380 -16.62 27.00 17.20
CA LEU A 380 -15.21 26.71 17.50
C LEU A 380 -14.64 27.69 18.53
N ALA A 381 -14.86 29.00 18.32
CA ALA A 381 -14.37 30.00 19.27
C ALA A 381 -14.98 29.81 20.67
N ARG A 382 -16.27 29.49 20.77
CA ARG A 382 -16.93 29.15 22.04
C ARG A 382 -16.31 27.91 22.68
N THR A 383 -16.08 26.85 21.91
CA THR A 383 -15.55 25.57 22.40
C THR A 383 -14.13 25.72 22.92
N GLU A 384 -13.32 26.53 22.26
CA GLU A 384 -11.91 26.75 22.60
C GLU A 384 -11.70 27.94 23.56
N GLY A 385 -12.75 28.71 23.87
CA GLY A 385 -12.65 29.90 24.72
C GLY A 385 -11.85 31.04 24.07
N LEU A 386 -11.92 31.15 22.75
CA LEU A 386 -11.20 32.16 21.97
C LEU A 386 -12.01 33.45 21.87
N GLU A 387 -11.35 34.57 22.11
CA GLU A 387 -11.91 35.88 21.77
C GLU A 387 -11.82 36.12 20.26
N LEU A 388 -12.97 36.32 19.62
CA LEU A 388 -13.01 36.65 18.20
C LEU A 388 -12.64 38.13 17.99
N PRO A 389 -11.76 38.45 17.01
CA PRO A 389 -11.31 39.82 16.76
C PRO A 389 -12.45 40.73 16.23
N GLU A 390 -13.50 40.13 15.67
CA GLU A 390 -14.67 40.79 15.11
C GLU A 390 -15.97 40.27 15.74
N ALA A 391 -17.05 41.04 15.63
CA ALA A 391 -18.38 40.62 16.07
C ALA A 391 -19.02 39.61 15.09
N VAL A 392 -18.42 38.43 14.94
CA VAL A 392 -18.89 37.38 14.01
C VAL A 392 -20.31 36.92 14.37
N HIS A 393 -20.66 36.88 15.65
CA HIS A 393 -22.02 36.57 16.12
C HIS A 393 -23.07 37.58 15.63
N ILE A 394 -22.70 38.85 15.45
CA ILE A 394 -23.57 39.88 14.88
C ILE A 394 -23.75 39.65 13.38
N LYS A 395 -22.65 39.37 12.65
CA LYS A 395 -22.70 39.07 11.21
C LYS A 395 -23.59 37.85 10.94
N LEU A 396 -23.42 36.80 11.73
CA LEU A 396 -24.24 35.60 11.71
C LEU A 396 -25.73 35.90 11.93
N ALA A 397 -26.07 36.61 13.01
CA ALA A 397 -27.45 36.97 13.31
C ALA A 397 -28.08 37.85 12.22
N GLN A 398 -27.31 38.75 11.60
CA GLN A 398 -27.77 39.56 10.49
C GLN A 398 -28.07 38.70 9.25
N ALA A 399 -27.21 37.76 8.89
CA ALA A 399 -27.48 36.86 7.77
C ALA A 399 -28.66 35.91 8.05
N GLN A 400 -28.81 35.40 9.27
CA GLN A 400 -29.97 34.61 9.69
C GLN A 400 -31.28 35.42 9.58
N GLY A 401 -31.33 36.59 10.23
CA GLY A 401 -32.54 37.41 10.28
C GLY A 401 -32.84 38.15 8.98
N LEU A 402 -31.95 39.06 8.57
CA LEU A 402 -32.19 39.91 7.39
C LEU A 402 -32.01 39.17 6.07
N GLY A 403 -31.10 38.18 6.04
CA GLY A 403 -30.82 37.40 4.84
C GLY A 403 -31.81 36.25 4.61
N LEU A 404 -32.02 35.40 5.63
CA LEU A 404 -32.87 34.20 5.53
C LEU A 404 -34.28 34.38 6.11
N GLY A 405 -34.55 35.46 6.84
CA GLY A 405 -35.84 35.69 7.51
C GLY A 405 -36.00 34.94 8.83
N ASP A 406 -34.94 34.28 9.31
CA ASP A 406 -34.94 33.49 10.55
C ASP A 406 -34.56 34.36 11.75
N PHE A 407 -35.52 35.19 12.17
CA PHE A 407 -35.35 36.12 13.29
C PHE A 407 -35.30 35.43 14.65
N GLU A 408 -35.82 34.20 14.75
CA GLU A 408 -35.75 33.39 15.97
C GLU A 408 -34.31 32.93 16.19
N GLN A 409 -33.70 32.30 15.18
CA GLN A 409 -32.31 31.84 15.27
C GLN A 409 -31.33 33.01 15.43
N ALA A 410 -31.60 34.15 14.78
CA ALA A 410 -30.83 35.37 14.97
C ALA A 410 -30.86 35.86 16.43
N ARG A 411 -32.03 35.81 17.08
CA ARG A 411 -32.19 36.20 18.48
C ARG A 411 -31.42 35.25 19.40
N GLU A 412 -31.57 33.94 19.20
CA GLU A 412 -30.86 32.92 19.98
C GLU A 412 -29.33 33.10 19.90
N THR A 413 -28.80 33.36 18.70
CA THR A 413 -27.36 33.58 18.48
C THR A 413 -26.84 34.77 19.30
N LEU A 414 -27.58 35.89 19.30
CA LEU A 414 -27.20 37.11 20.03
C LEU A 414 -27.33 36.91 21.55
N GLU A 415 -28.37 36.23 22.01
CA GLU A 415 -28.57 35.90 23.43
C GLU A 415 -27.48 34.96 23.95
N ALA A 416 -27.09 33.95 23.16
CA ALA A 416 -26.01 33.04 23.50
C ALA A 416 -24.68 33.77 23.72
N TYR A 417 -24.38 34.80 22.90
CA TYR A 417 -23.21 35.66 23.14
C TYR A 417 -23.30 36.41 24.48
N LEU A 418 -24.45 36.99 24.82
CA LEU A 418 -24.63 37.73 26.08
C LEU A 418 -24.52 36.86 27.33
N VAL A 419 -24.88 35.57 27.22
CA VAL A 419 -24.69 34.59 28.29
C VAL A 419 -23.22 34.25 28.48
N LEU A 420 -22.50 34.05 27.37
CA LEU A 420 -21.08 33.69 27.41
C LEU A 420 -20.21 34.87 27.86
N GLU A 421 -20.51 36.06 27.35
CA GLU A 421 -19.72 37.29 27.49
C GLU A 421 -20.58 38.43 28.08
N PRO A 422 -21.00 38.34 29.35
CA PRO A 422 -21.93 39.31 29.95
C PRO A 422 -21.37 40.72 30.09
N THR A 423 -20.04 40.85 30.03
CA THR A 423 -19.29 42.11 30.05
C THR A 423 -18.37 42.26 28.82
N GLY A 424 -18.65 41.54 27.74
CA GLY A 424 -17.85 41.56 26.52
C GLY A 424 -17.93 42.87 25.74
N ARG A 425 -16.97 43.08 24.83
CA ARG A 425 -16.83 44.30 24.00
C ARG A 425 -18.09 44.64 23.20
N TRP A 426 -18.90 43.65 22.83
CA TRP A 426 -20.03 43.81 21.91
C TRP A 426 -21.39 43.77 22.61
N VAL A 427 -21.45 43.75 23.95
CA VAL A 427 -22.71 43.60 24.73
C VAL A 427 -23.75 44.66 24.38
N ASP A 428 -23.37 45.94 24.36
CA ASP A 428 -24.32 47.02 24.11
C ASP A 428 -24.87 46.98 22.68
N GLN A 429 -24.01 46.68 21.70
CA GLN A 429 -24.43 46.54 20.31
C GLN A 429 -25.34 45.32 20.13
N THR A 430 -25.02 44.20 20.78
CA THR A 430 -25.80 42.96 20.74
C THR A 430 -27.19 43.18 21.33
N ARG A 431 -27.31 43.85 22.49
CA ARG A 431 -28.60 44.19 23.11
C ARG A 431 -29.47 45.09 22.22
N ARG A 432 -28.87 46.06 21.53
CA ARG A 432 -29.59 46.92 20.57
C ARG A 432 -30.17 46.10 19.42
N LEU A 433 -29.36 45.22 18.83
CA LEU A 433 -29.82 44.35 17.75
C LEU A 433 -30.98 43.43 18.17
N ILE A 434 -30.91 42.84 19.38
CA ILE A 434 -32.02 42.02 19.93
C ILE A 434 -33.32 42.83 20.04
N ALA A 435 -33.23 44.11 20.44
CA ALA A 435 -34.39 45.00 20.56
C ALA A 435 -34.97 45.41 19.20
N ASP A 436 -34.13 45.51 18.17
CA ASP A 436 -34.51 45.87 16.81
C ASP A 436 -35.05 44.66 16.00
N LEU A 437 -34.78 43.43 16.43
CA LEU A 437 -35.31 42.22 15.78
C LEU A 437 -36.84 42.14 15.95
N PRO A 438 -37.59 41.74 14.90
CA PRO A 438 -39.02 41.49 15.00
C PRO A 438 -39.34 40.54 16.17
N ALA A 439 -40.43 40.81 16.89
CA ALA A 439 -40.96 39.84 17.83
C ALA A 439 -41.31 38.56 17.06
N ALA A 440 -40.96 37.39 17.59
CA ALA A 440 -41.37 36.11 17.03
C ALA A 440 -42.89 36.18 16.80
N ARG A 441 -43.34 35.92 15.56
CA ARG A 441 -44.78 35.84 15.28
C ARG A 441 -45.33 34.78 16.22
N GLU A 442 -46.13 35.19 17.20
CA GLU A 442 -46.99 34.27 17.93
C GLU A 442 -47.72 33.48 16.86
N SER A 443 -47.44 32.17 16.83
CA SER A 443 -48.05 31.23 15.91
C SER A 443 -49.53 31.56 15.76
N GLU A 444 -49.96 31.78 14.52
CA GLU A 444 -51.36 31.95 14.18
C GLU A 444 -52.14 30.81 14.84
N SER A 445 -52.81 31.15 15.94
CA SER A 445 -53.83 30.33 16.57
C SER A 445 -55.01 30.29 15.61
N ILE A 446 -54.88 29.47 14.57
CA ILE A 446 -56.01 28.94 13.83
C ILE A 446 -56.73 27.99 14.80
N GLN A 447 -57.53 28.57 15.71
CA GLN A 447 -58.71 27.88 16.23
C GLN A 447 -59.76 27.89 15.11
N GLU A 448 -59.56 27.01 14.14
CA GLU A 448 -60.65 26.51 13.31
C GLU A 448 -61.63 25.76 14.23
N GLY A 449 -62.91 26.10 14.06
CA GLY A 449 -63.97 25.68 14.96
C GLY A 449 -64.25 24.18 14.96
N SER A 450 -64.73 23.71 16.11
CA SER A 450 -65.53 22.49 16.22
C SER A 450 -66.11 22.39 17.64
N GLU A 451 -67.05 23.28 17.98
CA GLU A 451 -68.05 22.96 19.01
C GLU A 451 -69.32 22.47 18.30
N GLY A 452 -69.32 21.18 17.98
CA GLY A 452 -70.53 20.44 17.75
C GLY A 452 -71.17 20.13 19.10
N GLU A 453 -72.10 20.98 19.53
CA GLU A 453 -72.95 20.71 20.68
C GLU A 453 -74.23 20.01 20.17
N GLY A 454 -74.25 18.69 20.36
CA GLY A 454 -75.46 17.89 20.26
C GLY A 454 -76.03 17.64 21.65
N ASP A 455 -77.29 18.02 21.86
CA ASP A 455 -78.30 17.34 22.70
C ASP A 455 -79.61 18.12 22.48
N GLY A 456 -80.76 17.57 22.14
CA GLY A 456 -81.37 16.30 22.51
C GLY A 456 -82.70 16.61 23.22
N ARG A 457 -83.80 15.97 22.77
CA ARG A 457 -85.03 15.57 23.52
C ARG A 457 -86.27 15.52 22.60
N PRO A 458 -87.30 14.72 22.97
CA PRO A 458 -87.30 13.36 23.47
C PRO A 458 -87.94 12.35 22.49
#